data_AF-A0AAD5VD11-F1
#
_entry.id   AF-A0AAD5VD11-F1
#
_cell.length_a   1.000
_cell.length_b   1.000
_cell.length_c   1.000
_cell.angle_alpha   90.00
_cell.angle_beta   90.00
_cell.angle_gamma   90.00
#
_symmetry.space_group_name_H-M   'P 1'
#
loop_
_entity.id
_entity.type
_entity.pdbx_description
1 polymer ?
#
loop_
_entity_poly.entity_id
_entity_poly.type
_entity_poly.pdbx_seq_one_letter_code
_entity_poly.pdbx_strand_id
1 'polypeptide(L)'
;MSYVGPPFPTPCSFTLQVLTSLSPNQPYVQDGFLIRNTSDHNISAFVSAYNGGSDDWYSLSSSYKGDSWARNGWEVVAFKNENDTKRVGFYLNTKDKTTYIIFHSFDNVEIHTSD
;
A
#
# COMPACT_ATOMS: atom_id res chain seq x y z
N MET A 1 20.40 21.15 38.73
CA MET A 1 19.05 20.66 38.40
C MET A 1 19.01 20.40 36.90
N SER A 2 19.24 19.16 36.49
CA SER A 2 19.18 18.73 35.09
C SER A 2 17.76 18.27 34.77
N TYR A 3 17.14 18.93 33.79
CA TYR A 3 15.80 18.62 33.32
C TYR A 3 15.88 17.35 32.45
N VAL A 4 15.30 16.24 32.94
CA VAL A 4 15.07 15.03 32.13
C VAL A 4 13.80 15.28 31.30
N GLY A 5 13.97 15.51 30.00
CA GLY A 5 12.85 15.65 29.06
C GLY A 5 12.01 14.36 28.97
N PRO A 6 10.72 14.47 28.60
CA PRO A 6 9.86 13.29 28.44
C PRO A 6 10.38 12.38 27.32
N PRO A 7 10.08 11.07 27.36
CA PRO A 7 10.49 10.14 26.31
C PRO A 7 9.90 10.60 24.98
N PHE A 8 10.77 10.78 23.99
CA PHE A 8 10.35 11.02 22.62
C PHE A 8 9.42 9.88 22.18
N PRO A 9 8.25 10.16 21.57
CA PRO A 9 7.45 9.13 20.96
C PRO A 9 8.31 8.43 19.90
N THR A 10 8.30 7.10 19.95
CA THR A 10 8.98 6.21 19.01
C THR A 10 8.79 6.70 17.57
N PRO A 11 9.85 6.77 16.74
CA PRO A 11 9.65 6.96 15.32
C PRO A 11 8.86 5.75 14.82
N CYS A 12 7.64 5.98 14.35
CA CYS A 12 6.89 5.01 13.56
C CYS A 12 7.78 4.64 12.37
N SER A 13 8.48 3.50 12.48
CA SER A 13 9.38 3.01 11.45
C SER A 13 8.55 2.64 10.22
N PHE A 14 8.66 3.45 9.17
CA PHE A 14 8.10 3.13 7.86
C PHE A 14 9.15 2.29 7.13
N THR A 15 9.06 0.97 7.25
CA THR A 15 9.97 0.08 6.54
C THR A 15 9.52 -0.03 5.10
N LEU A 16 10.24 0.64 4.19
CA LEU A 16 10.03 0.55 2.74
C LEU A 16 10.47 -0.83 2.25
N GLN A 17 9.57 -1.81 2.20
CA GLN A 17 9.88 -3.11 1.62
C GLN A 17 9.46 -3.13 0.16
N VAL A 18 10.42 -3.14 -0.77
CA VAL A 18 10.12 -3.46 -2.17
C VAL A 18 9.99 -4.98 -2.28
N LEU A 19 8.83 -5.50 -1.93
CA LEU A 19 8.45 -6.88 -2.23
C LEU A 19 7.74 -6.84 -3.57
N THR A 20 8.35 -7.32 -4.65
CA THR A 20 7.64 -7.61 -5.90
C THR A 20 7.97 -9.04 -6.26
N SER A 21 7.02 -9.94 -6.05
CA SER A 21 7.13 -11.33 -6.51
C SER A 21 6.41 -11.45 -7.84
N LEU A 22 7.13 -11.77 -8.92
CA LEU A 22 6.48 -12.09 -10.20
C LEU A 22 5.62 -13.35 -9.98
N SER A 23 4.33 -13.27 -10.29
CA SER A 23 3.41 -14.40 -10.17
C SER A 23 2.99 -14.82 -11.57
N PRO A 24 3.38 -16.02 -12.05
CA PRO A 24 3.24 -16.43 -13.46
C PRO A 24 1.79 -16.66 -13.94
N ASN A 25 0.79 -16.14 -13.24
CA ASN A 25 -0.63 -16.28 -13.54
C ASN A 25 -1.46 -14.99 -13.30
N GLN A 26 -0.82 -13.84 -13.10
CA GLN A 26 -1.57 -12.58 -12.99
C GLN A 26 -1.67 -11.90 -14.36
N PRO A 27 -2.87 -11.82 -14.97
CA PRO A 27 -3.01 -11.22 -16.29
C PRO A 27 -2.71 -9.72 -16.23
N TYR A 28 -2.10 -9.18 -17.29
CA TYR A 28 -2.09 -7.75 -17.49
C TYR A 28 -3.52 -7.26 -17.72
N VAL A 29 -3.97 -6.29 -16.90
CA VAL A 29 -5.29 -5.65 -17.02
C VAL A 29 -5.12 -4.19 -17.43
N GLN A 30 -4.20 -3.49 -16.79
CA GLN A 30 -3.89 -2.08 -17.01
C GLN A 30 -2.54 -1.70 -16.40
N ASP A 31 -1.94 -0.60 -16.86
CA ASP A 31 -0.87 0.07 -16.14
C ASP A 31 -1.41 0.59 -14.80
N GLY A 32 -0.88 0.08 -13.70
CA GLY A 32 -1.31 0.51 -12.38
C GLY A 32 -1.28 -0.62 -11.36
N PHE A 33 -2.18 -0.50 -10.38
CA PHE A 33 -2.30 -1.50 -9.33
C PHE A 33 -3.74 -1.69 -8.86
N LEU A 34 -3.99 -2.90 -8.36
CA LEU A 34 -5.25 -3.29 -7.73
C LEU A 34 -4.93 -3.74 -6.32
N ILE A 35 -5.76 -3.32 -5.38
CA ILE A 35 -5.59 -3.64 -3.97
C ILE A 35 -6.81 -4.41 -3.51
N ARG A 36 -6.59 -5.45 -2.69
CA ARG A 36 -7.66 -6.04 -1.89
C ARG A 36 -7.20 -6.26 -0.47
N ASN A 37 -8.13 -6.12 0.47
CA ASN A 37 -7.92 -6.41 1.87
C ASN A 37 -8.51 -7.78 2.22
N THR A 38 -7.66 -8.75 2.53
CA THR A 38 -8.11 -10.09 2.97
C THR A 38 -8.15 -10.24 4.50
N SER A 39 -7.83 -9.18 5.23
CA SER A 39 -7.97 -9.15 6.69
C SER A 39 -9.42 -8.87 7.10
N ASP A 40 -9.76 -9.29 8.32
CA ASP A 40 -11.07 -9.00 8.93
C ASP A 40 -11.16 -7.57 9.53
N HIS A 41 -10.16 -6.73 9.29
CA HIS A 41 -10.07 -5.37 9.83
C HIS A 41 -10.36 -4.33 8.77
N ASN A 42 -10.89 -3.18 9.19
CA ASN A 42 -11.03 -2.04 8.30
C ASN A 42 -9.67 -1.38 8.06
N ILE A 43 -9.23 -1.41 6.81
CA ILE A 43 -7.92 -0.91 6.37
C ILE A 43 -8.17 0.15 5.29
N SER A 44 -7.46 1.27 5.40
CA SER A 44 -7.48 2.28 4.36
C SER A 44 -6.15 2.31 3.61
N ALA A 45 -6.22 2.43 2.29
CA ALA A 45 -5.07 2.67 1.43
C ALA A 45 -4.91 4.16 1.14
N PHE A 46 -3.69 4.64 1.26
CA PHE A 46 -3.24 5.90 0.70
C PHE A 46 -2.56 5.62 -0.64
N VAL A 47 -2.92 6.41 -1.64
CA VAL A 47 -2.29 6.38 -2.96
C VAL A 47 -1.76 7.79 -3.23
N SER A 48 -0.48 7.91 -3.55
CA SER A 48 0.10 9.21 -3.84
C SER A 48 -0.53 9.90 -5.05
N ALA A 49 -0.60 11.23 -5.00
CA ALA A 49 -1.04 12.05 -6.11
C ALA A 49 0.04 12.30 -7.18
N TYR A 50 1.21 11.65 -7.09
CA TYR A 50 2.40 11.98 -7.89
C TYR A 50 2.17 11.91 -9.40
N ASN A 51 1.46 10.90 -9.91
CA ASN A 51 1.05 10.85 -11.32
C ASN A 51 -0.47 11.10 -11.48
N GLY A 52 -1.08 11.98 -10.66
CA GLY A 52 -2.51 12.38 -10.71
C GLY A 52 -3.33 11.95 -9.48
N GLY A 53 -4.64 12.16 -9.44
CA GLY A 53 -5.52 11.69 -8.34
C GLY A 53 -5.46 12.53 -7.05
N SER A 54 -5.72 11.90 -5.89
CA SER A 54 -5.79 12.58 -4.58
C SER A 54 -4.96 11.83 -3.54
N ASP A 55 -4.31 12.56 -2.64
CA ASP A 55 -3.58 12.06 -1.46
C ASP A 55 -4.54 11.63 -0.32
N ASP A 56 -5.73 11.14 -0.70
CA ASP A 56 -6.77 10.72 0.23
C ASP A 56 -6.57 9.27 0.69
N TRP A 57 -7.27 8.92 1.77
CA TRP A 57 -7.35 7.56 2.28
C TRP A 57 -8.63 6.89 1.79
N TYR A 58 -8.47 5.78 1.07
CA TYR A 58 -9.57 4.99 0.51
C TYR A 58 -9.79 3.73 1.35
N SER A 59 -11.02 3.50 1.81
CA SER A 59 -11.36 2.28 2.54
C SER A 59 -11.33 1.08 1.60
N LEU A 60 -10.53 0.07 1.93
CA LEU A 60 -10.37 -1.11 1.08
C LEU A 60 -11.47 -2.13 1.30
N SER A 61 -11.95 -2.69 0.21
CA SER A 61 -12.84 -3.85 0.23
C SER A 61 -12.04 -5.17 0.19
N SER A 62 -12.76 -6.27 0.40
CA SER A 62 -12.20 -7.62 0.23
C SER A 62 -12.06 -8.06 -1.22
N SER A 63 -12.50 -7.23 -2.16
CA SER A 63 -12.46 -7.48 -3.59
C SER A 63 -11.57 -6.46 -4.29
N TYR A 64 -11.07 -6.80 -5.49
CA TYR A 64 -10.39 -5.81 -6.33
C TYR A 64 -11.36 -4.85 -7.04
N LYS A 65 -12.68 -5.05 -6.90
CA LYS A 65 -13.69 -4.35 -7.68
C LYS A 65 -13.95 -2.98 -7.05
N GLY A 66 -13.36 -1.94 -7.63
CA GLY A 66 -13.47 -0.56 -7.16
C GLY A 66 -12.20 -0.06 -6.46
N ASP A 67 -11.33 -0.97 -6.05
CA ASP A 67 -10.03 -0.70 -5.43
C ASP A 67 -8.90 -0.86 -6.47
N SER A 68 -9.06 -0.21 -7.63
CA SER A 68 -8.09 -0.21 -8.71
C SER A 68 -7.70 1.21 -9.13
N TRP A 69 -6.40 1.43 -9.33
CA TRP A 69 -5.85 2.71 -9.74
C TRP A 69 -5.06 2.54 -11.02
N ALA A 70 -5.52 3.19 -12.09
CA ALA A 70 -4.79 3.25 -13.36
C ALA A 70 -3.69 4.30 -13.24
N ARG A 71 -2.43 3.86 -13.22
CA ARG A 71 -1.25 4.68 -12.95
C ARG A 71 -0.09 4.22 -13.81
N ASN A 72 0.62 5.16 -14.41
CA ASN A 72 1.83 4.86 -15.16
C ASN A 72 3.01 5.61 -14.51
N GLY A 73 3.95 4.85 -13.97
CA GLY A 73 5.15 5.38 -13.33
C GLY A 73 5.35 4.87 -11.91
N TRP A 74 6.01 5.67 -11.09
CA TRP A 74 6.25 5.35 -9.70
C TRP A 74 5.14 5.88 -8.79
N GLU A 75 4.66 5.04 -7.89
CA GLU A 75 3.58 5.34 -6.96
C GLU A 75 3.92 4.88 -5.54
N VAL A 76 3.49 5.66 -4.56
CA VAL A 76 3.53 5.27 -3.14
C VAL A 76 2.15 4.76 -2.76
N VAL A 77 2.10 3.52 -2.27
CA VAL A 77 0.90 2.92 -1.70
C VAL A 77 1.17 2.64 -0.22
N ALA A 78 0.33 3.16 0.67
CA ALA A 78 0.44 2.88 2.09
C ALA A 78 -0.89 2.41 2.66
N PHE A 79 -0.84 1.62 3.72
CA PHE A 79 -2.00 1.13 4.45
C PHE A 79 -1.99 1.68 5.85
N LYS A 80 -3.17 1.96 6.42
CA LYS A 80 -3.35 2.27 7.84
C LYS A 80 -4.52 1.48 8.41
N ASN A 81 -4.49 1.29 9.73
CA ASN A 81 -5.66 0.80 10.46
C ASN A 81 -6.62 1.94 10.78
N GLU A 82 -7.84 1.60 11.19
CA GLU A 82 -8.89 2.56 11.58
C GLU A 82 -8.41 3.63 12.59
N ASN A 83 -7.61 3.22 13.58
CA ASN A 83 -7.08 4.13 14.61
C ASN A 83 -5.78 4.83 14.22
N ASP A 84 -5.26 4.59 13.01
CA ASP A 84 -4.03 5.19 12.49
C ASP A 84 -2.77 4.97 13.38
N THR A 85 -2.76 3.88 14.14
CA THR A 85 -1.65 3.50 15.03
C THR A 85 -0.61 2.64 14.32
N LYS A 86 -0.99 1.99 13.22
CA LYS A 86 -0.10 1.14 12.41
C LYS A 86 -0.20 1.58 10.96
N ARG A 87 0.95 1.71 10.32
CA ARG A 87 1.08 1.97 8.89
C ARG A 87 2.15 1.09 8.28
N VAL A 88 1.93 0.68 7.04
CA VAL A 88 2.94 0.02 6.20
C VAL A 88 2.80 0.58 4.80
N GLY A 89 3.88 0.74 4.05
CA GLY A 89 3.76 1.18 2.67
C GLY A 89 4.94 0.84 1.80
N PHE A 90 4.69 1.00 0.51
CA PHE A 90 5.41 0.40 -0.59
C PHE A 90 5.61 1.45 -1.66
N TYR A 91 6.78 1.42 -2.29
CA TYR A 91 7.04 2.20 -3.49
C TYR A 91 7.08 1.27 -4.69
N LEU A 92 6.13 1.47 -5.58
CA LEU A 92 5.83 0.54 -6.66
C LEU A 92 6.03 1.25 -7.99
N ASN A 93 6.67 0.56 -8.92
CA ASN A 93 6.68 0.96 -10.31
C ASN A 93 5.58 0.20 -11.04
N THR A 94 4.67 0.91 -11.68
CA THR A 94 3.49 0.34 -12.35
C THR A 94 3.54 0.52 -13.87
N LYS A 95 4.69 0.95 -14.40
CA LYS A 95 4.88 1.14 -15.82
C LYS A 95 4.85 -0.20 -16.56
N ASP A 96 4.01 -0.28 -17.60
CA ASP A 96 3.84 -1.41 -18.52
C ASP A 96 3.45 -2.72 -17.81
N LYS A 97 2.85 -2.64 -16.61
CA LYS A 97 2.50 -3.82 -15.81
C LYS A 97 1.39 -3.55 -14.80
N THR A 98 0.64 -4.60 -14.49
CA THR A 98 -0.40 -4.60 -13.46
C THR A 98 0.16 -5.16 -12.16
N THR A 99 0.11 -4.38 -11.08
CA THR A 99 0.51 -4.83 -9.75
C THR A 99 -0.70 -5.19 -8.89
N TYR A 100 -0.75 -6.42 -8.41
CA TYR A 100 -1.78 -6.92 -7.50
C TYR A 100 -1.24 -6.89 -6.08
N ILE A 101 -1.88 -6.12 -5.21
CA ILE A 101 -1.50 -5.97 -3.80
C ILE A 101 -2.58 -6.63 -2.95
N ILE A 102 -2.16 -7.58 -2.12
CA ILE A 102 -3.03 -8.32 -1.21
C ILE A 102 -2.56 -8.00 0.20
N PHE A 103 -3.39 -7.25 0.92
CA PHE A 103 -3.14 -6.98 2.32
C PHE A 103 -3.68 -8.14 3.17
N HIS A 104 -2.81 -8.81 3.93
CA HIS A 104 -3.19 -9.79 4.96
C HIS A 104 -3.04 -9.21 6.35
N SER A 105 -1.91 -8.53 6.61
CA SER A 105 -1.62 -7.82 7.85
C SER A 105 -0.53 -6.78 7.63
N PHE A 106 -0.25 -5.93 8.64
CA PHE A 106 0.83 -4.95 8.55
C PHE A 106 2.23 -5.58 8.43
N ASP A 107 2.37 -6.84 8.81
CA ASP A 107 3.62 -7.60 8.73
C ASP A 107 3.63 -8.55 7.51
N ASN A 108 2.52 -8.67 6.79
CA ASN A 108 2.37 -9.54 5.62
C ASN A 108 1.50 -8.87 4.54
N VAL A 109 2.16 -8.33 3.52
CA VAL A 109 1.52 -7.80 2.32
C VAL A 109 2.13 -8.50 1.12
N GLU A 110 1.31 -9.20 0.36
CA GLU A 110 1.74 -9.86 -0.87
C GLU A 110 1.58 -8.91 -2.04
N ILE A 111 2.61 -8.87 -2.89
CA ILE A 111 2.64 -8.01 -4.06
C ILE A 111 3.07 -8.87 -5.24
N HIS A 112 2.17 -8.97 -6.20
CA HIS A 112 2.37 -9.67 -7.44
C HIS A 112 2.35 -8.71 -8.60
N THR A 113 3.16 -8.96 -9.62
CA THR A 113 3.19 -8.14 -10.82
C THR A 113 2.99 -9.02 -12.04
N SER A 114 2.21 -8.54 -13.01
CA SER A 114 2.10 -9.19 -14.32
C SER A 114 3.45 -9.17 -15.03
N ASP A 115 3.72 -10.21 -15.79
CA ASP A 115 4.90 -10.32 -16.66
C ASP A 115 4.77 -9.43 -17.92
#